data_AF-A0A6J6KR66-F1
#
_entry.id   AF-A0A6J6KR66-F1
#
_cell.length_a   1.000
_cell.length_b   1.000
_cell.length_c   1.000
_cell.angle_alpha   90.00
_cell.angle_beta   90.00
_cell.angle_gamma   90.00
#
_symmetry.space_group_name_H-M   'P 1'
#
loop_
_entity.id
_entity.type
_entity.pdbx_description
1 polymer ?
#
loop_
_entity_poly.entity_id
_entity_poly.type
_entity_poly.pdbx_seq_one_letter_code
_entity_poly.pdbx_strand_id
1 'polypeptide(L)'
;MQEIESGKYDHLKDKPVVTYCTGGIRCEVLSSVMKTRGFKEVYQIDGGIFTYGKEYGDDGLWEGALYTFDNRMSIEFSDKTKSIALCEKCSTPANRFYDCPKVPCNSLNLLCTKCAEAMNDEICTHPQRKYSNAELIG
;
A
#
# COMPACT_ATOMS: atom_id res chain seq x y z
N MET A 1 11.72 10.91 6.24
CA MET A 1 11.47 12.38 6.22
C MET A 1 12.35 13.12 5.22
N GLN A 2 13.55 12.63 4.89
CA GLN A 2 14.47 13.21 3.91
C GLN A 2 13.81 13.69 2.60
N GLU A 3 12.85 12.95 2.04
CA GLU A 3 12.14 13.36 0.80
C GLU A 3 11.38 14.68 0.94
N ILE A 4 10.61 14.89 2.02
CA ILE A 4 9.87 16.16 2.22
C ILE A 4 10.84 17.29 2.61
N GLU A 5 11.89 16.97 3.33
CA GLU A 5 12.91 17.94 3.74
C GLU A 5 13.74 18.44 2.55
N SER A 6 13.92 17.61 1.52
CA SER A 6 14.71 17.90 0.32
C SER A 6 14.23 19.11 -0.50
N GLY A 7 12.99 19.58 -0.27
CA GLY A 7 12.39 20.68 -1.03
C GLY A 7 11.77 20.25 -2.37
N LYS A 8 11.86 18.96 -2.74
CA LYS A 8 11.26 18.40 -3.97
C LYS A 8 9.79 18.76 -4.17
N TYR A 9 9.03 18.92 -3.09
CA TYR A 9 7.60 19.20 -3.11
C TYR A 9 7.23 20.66 -2.76
N ASP A 10 8.19 21.58 -2.75
CA ASP A 10 7.94 22.98 -2.36
C ASP A 10 6.94 23.69 -3.28
N HIS A 11 6.86 23.28 -4.55
CA HIS A 11 5.88 23.77 -5.53
C HIS A 11 4.41 23.43 -5.19
N LEU A 12 4.16 22.63 -4.15
CA LEU A 12 2.84 22.27 -3.65
C LEU A 12 2.45 23.04 -2.38
N LYS A 13 3.33 23.86 -1.81
CA LYS A 13 3.09 24.54 -0.51
C LYS A 13 1.85 25.44 -0.50
N ASP A 14 1.55 26.04 -1.64
CA ASP A 14 0.41 26.95 -1.85
C ASP A 14 -0.81 26.25 -2.49
N LYS A 15 -0.82 24.92 -2.56
CA LYS A 15 -1.92 24.13 -3.13
C LYS A 15 -2.57 23.27 -2.05
N PRO A 16 -3.88 22.99 -2.16
CA PRO A 16 -4.52 21.97 -1.36
C PRO A 16 -3.89 20.60 -1.59
N VAL A 17 -3.47 19.94 -0.51
CA VAL A 17 -2.96 18.57 -0.52
C VAL A 17 -3.85 17.70 0.35
N VAL A 18 -4.39 16.63 -0.23
CA VAL A 18 -5.10 15.57 0.51
C VAL A 18 -4.17 14.38 0.64
N THR A 19 -3.90 13.96 1.87
CA THR A 19 -3.13 12.75 2.16
C THR A 19 -4.06 11.60 2.52
N TYR A 20 -3.67 10.39 2.13
CA TYR A 20 -4.38 9.18 2.52
C TYR A 20 -3.43 8.02 2.73
N CYS A 21 -3.84 7.09 3.58
CA CYS A 21 -3.21 5.80 3.77
C CYS A 21 -4.28 4.79 4.20
N THR A 22 -3.92 3.52 4.37
CA THR A 22 -4.87 2.45 4.71
C THR A 22 -5.78 2.78 5.90
N GLY A 23 -5.22 3.32 6.99
CA GLY A 23 -5.96 3.54 8.25
C GLY A 23 -5.71 4.89 8.94
N GLY A 24 -5.26 5.91 8.20
CA GLY A 24 -5.10 7.28 8.71
C GLY A 24 -3.79 7.57 9.47
N ILE A 25 -3.27 6.66 10.30
CA ILE A 25 -2.16 6.96 11.24
C ILE A 25 -0.88 7.53 10.60
N ARG A 26 -0.51 7.10 9.38
CA ARG A 26 0.65 7.65 8.67
C ARG A 26 0.39 9.07 8.17
N CYS A 27 -0.86 9.39 7.84
CA CYS A 27 -1.29 10.70 7.40
C CYS A 27 -1.26 11.71 8.54
N GLU A 28 -1.51 11.30 9.78
CA GLU A 28 -1.36 12.18 10.96
C GLU A 28 0.06 12.73 11.06
N VAL A 29 1.04 11.81 11.04
CA VAL A 29 2.46 12.16 11.10
C VAL A 29 2.87 12.98 9.88
N LEU A 30 2.48 12.54 8.68
CA LEU A 30 2.83 13.22 7.44
C LEU A 30 2.26 14.64 7.38
N SER A 31 0.97 14.80 7.69
CA SER A 31 0.28 16.09 7.63
C SER A 31 0.87 17.07 8.64
N SER A 32 1.23 16.61 9.85
CA SER A 32 1.95 17.42 10.83
C SER A 32 3.30 17.89 10.29
N VAL A 33 4.09 16.99 9.69
CA VAL A 33 5.40 17.34 9.11
C VAL A 33 5.24 18.33 7.94
N MET A 34 4.27 18.13 7.06
CA MET A 34 4.00 19.04 5.93
C MET A 34 3.61 20.43 6.42
N LYS A 35 2.73 20.53 7.41
CA LYS A 35 2.35 21.83 8.01
C LYS A 35 3.56 22.55 8.60
N THR A 36 4.40 21.86 9.38
CA THR A 36 5.65 22.42 9.92
C THR A 36 6.60 22.91 8.83
N ARG A 37 6.59 22.28 7.64
CA ARG A 37 7.43 22.67 6.49
C ARG A 37 6.85 23.82 5.66
N GLY A 38 5.66 24.33 6.02
CA GLY A 38 5.04 25.51 5.39
C GLY A 38 4.03 25.20 4.29
N PHE A 39 3.48 23.98 4.23
CA PHE A 39 2.32 23.69 3.40
C PHE A 39 1.07 24.30 4.03
N LYS A 40 0.34 25.13 3.28
CA LYS A 40 -0.76 25.93 3.81
C LYS A 40 -2.03 25.12 4.02
N GLU A 41 -2.38 24.28 3.05
CA GLU A 41 -3.64 23.55 3.00
C GLU A 41 -3.37 22.04 2.95
N VAL A 42 -3.36 21.41 4.12
CA VAL A 42 -3.12 19.96 4.25
C VAL A 42 -4.30 19.30 4.94
N TYR A 43 -4.94 18.40 4.21
CA TYR A 43 -6.09 17.60 4.62
C TYR A 43 -5.72 16.12 4.62
N GLN A 44 -6.54 15.33 5.31
CA GLN A 44 -6.42 13.88 5.31
C GLN A 44 -7.80 13.24 5.33
N ILE A 45 -7.87 12.00 4.85
CA ILE A 45 -9.07 11.17 4.99
C ILE A 45 -9.11 10.61 6.40
N ASP A 46 -10.15 10.98 7.17
CA ASP A 46 -10.34 10.47 8.53
C ASP A 46 -10.55 8.95 8.53
N GLY A 47 -9.81 8.25 9.40
CA GLY A 47 -9.75 6.78 9.40
C GLY A 47 -9.14 6.13 8.13
N GLY A 48 -8.67 6.92 7.17
CA GLY A 48 -8.03 6.45 5.95
C GLY A 48 -8.97 5.74 4.97
N ILE A 49 -8.37 5.04 4.01
CA ILE A 49 -9.13 4.36 2.93
C ILE A 49 -10.03 3.26 3.46
N PHE A 50 -9.67 2.60 4.56
CA PHE A 50 -10.53 1.58 5.17
C PHE A 50 -11.88 2.16 5.60
N THR A 51 -11.89 3.29 6.31
CA THR A 51 -13.13 3.96 6.72
C THR A 51 -13.89 4.48 5.51
N TYR A 52 -13.20 5.14 4.57
CA TYR A 52 -13.80 5.62 3.33
C TYR A 52 -14.52 4.51 2.55
N GLY A 53 -13.84 3.38 2.29
CA GLY A 53 -14.43 2.28 1.53
C GLY A 53 -15.56 1.57 2.27
N LYS A 54 -15.58 1.58 3.61
CA LYS A 54 -16.74 1.08 4.38
C LYS A 54 -17.99 1.94 4.22
N GLU A 55 -17.82 3.24 4.04
CA GLU A 55 -18.93 4.19 3.92
C GLU A 55 -19.44 4.29 2.48
N TYR A 56 -18.54 4.39 1.52
CA TYR A 56 -18.87 4.65 0.11
C TYR A 56 -18.76 3.43 -0.80
N GLY A 57 -18.11 2.36 -0.36
CA GLY A 57 -17.88 1.17 -1.18
C GLY A 57 -17.20 1.50 -2.50
N ASP A 58 -17.66 0.83 -3.56
CA ASP A 58 -17.26 1.07 -4.95
C ASP A 58 -18.14 2.10 -5.66
N ASP A 59 -19.12 2.69 -4.97
CA ASP A 59 -19.91 3.82 -5.50
C ASP A 59 -19.19 5.18 -5.25
N GLY A 60 -18.06 5.16 -4.54
CA GLY A 60 -17.16 6.29 -4.33
C GLY A 60 -16.08 6.45 -5.42
N LEU A 61 -14.96 7.07 -5.04
CA LEU A 61 -13.79 7.34 -5.91
C LEU A 61 -12.68 6.30 -5.78
N TRP A 62 -12.83 5.33 -4.87
CA TRP A 62 -11.85 4.27 -4.71
C TRP A 62 -12.07 3.19 -5.76
N GLU A 63 -10.98 2.67 -6.34
CA GLU A 63 -11.03 1.56 -7.29
C GLU A 63 -10.06 0.45 -6.85
N GLY A 64 -10.52 -0.80 -6.96
CA GLY A 64 -9.70 -1.97 -6.63
C GLY A 64 -9.77 -2.41 -5.19
N ALA A 65 -9.03 -3.49 -4.89
CA ALA A 65 -8.93 -4.01 -3.55
C ALA A 65 -7.93 -3.18 -2.70
N LEU A 66 -8.27 -2.92 -1.45
CA LEU A 66 -7.38 -2.27 -0.49
C LEU A 66 -6.40 -3.29 0.09
N TYR A 67 -5.10 -3.08 -0.12
CA TYR A 67 -4.06 -3.90 0.51
C TYR A 67 -4.05 -3.75 2.05
N THR A 68 -3.94 -4.88 2.75
CA THR A 68 -3.78 -4.94 4.22
C THR A 68 -2.50 -5.63 4.62
N PHE A 69 -1.99 -5.28 5.81
CA PHE A 69 -0.72 -5.79 6.35
C PHE A 69 -0.93 -7.00 7.28
N ASP A 70 -1.98 -7.78 7.04
CA ASP A 70 -2.32 -8.99 7.79
C ASP A 70 -2.71 -10.13 6.85
N ASN A 71 -3.09 -11.28 7.39
CA ASN A 71 -3.39 -12.48 6.59
C ASN A 71 -4.51 -12.30 5.55
N ARG A 72 -5.34 -11.24 5.67
CA ARG A 72 -6.35 -10.93 4.66
C ARG A 72 -5.72 -10.46 3.36
N MET A 73 -4.54 -9.82 3.42
CA MET A 73 -3.74 -9.25 2.32
C MET A 73 -4.45 -8.21 1.45
N SER A 74 -5.76 -8.30 1.30
CA SER A 74 -6.59 -7.41 0.50
C SER A 74 -8.02 -7.41 1.04
N ILE A 75 -8.70 -6.28 0.91
CA ILE A 75 -10.13 -6.11 1.21
C ILE A 75 -10.81 -5.56 -0.04
N GLU A 76 -11.86 -6.23 -0.48
CA GLU A 76 -12.83 -5.68 -1.43
C GLU A 76 -13.98 -5.08 -0.63
N PHE A 77 -14.45 -3.90 -1.04
CA PHE A 77 -15.48 -3.19 -0.27
C PHE A 77 -16.89 -3.59 -0.71
N SER A 78 -17.07 -4.10 -1.93
CA SER A 78 -18.33 -4.65 -2.41
C SER A 78 -18.10 -5.72 -3.48
N ASP A 79 -19.18 -6.31 -3.98
CA ASP A 79 -19.18 -7.22 -5.13
C ASP A 79 -18.92 -6.52 -6.48
N LYS A 80 -18.95 -5.18 -6.51
CA LYS A 80 -18.64 -4.36 -7.69
C LYS A 80 -17.17 -3.98 -7.80
N THR A 81 -16.31 -4.44 -6.90
CA THR A 81 -14.90 -4.04 -6.88
C THR A 81 -14.22 -4.31 -8.22
N LYS A 82 -13.66 -3.25 -8.83
CA LYS A 82 -12.99 -3.33 -10.12
C LYS A 82 -11.66 -4.07 -9.99
N SER A 83 -11.39 -5.03 -10.87
CA SER A 83 -10.05 -5.61 -10.96
C SER A 83 -9.12 -4.66 -11.74
N ILE A 84 -8.26 -3.95 -11.00
CA ILE A 84 -7.31 -2.98 -11.57
C ILE A 84 -5.87 -3.51 -11.65
N ALA A 85 -5.59 -4.65 -11.01
CA ALA A 85 -4.25 -5.17 -10.85
C ALA A 85 -4.10 -6.54 -11.53
N LEU A 86 -2.90 -6.80 -12.04
CA LEU A 86 -2.60 -8.00 -12.82
C LEU A 86 -1.53 -8.81 -12.09
N CYS A 87 -1.66 -10.13 -12.18
CA CYS A 87 -0.67 -11.08 -11.70
C CYS A 87 0.69 -10.77 -12.34
N GLU A 88 1.72 -10.58 -11.51
CA GLU A 88 3.08 -10.26 -11.95
C GLU A 88 3.68 -11.33 -12.88
N LYS A 89 3.17 -12.56 -12.82
CA LYS A 89 3.70 -13.72 -13.56
C LYS A 89 2.96 -14.02 -14.87
N CYS A 90 1.64 -13.98 -14.86
CA CYS A 90 0.83 -14.41 -16.01
C CYS A 90 -0.15 -13.34 -16.52
N SER A 91 -0.12 -12.15 -15.91
CA SER A 91 -0.94 -11.00 -16.29
C SER A 91 -2.46 -11.23 -16.24
N THR A 92 -2.94 -12.31 -15.63
CA THR A 92 -4.37 -12.47 -15.32
C THR A 92 -4.78 -11.54 -14.17
N PRO A 93 -6.07 -11.17 -14.03
CA PRO A 93 -6.57 -10.45 -12.86
C PRO A 93 -6.06 -11.02 -11.53
N ALA A 94 -5.56 -10.15 -10.66
CA ALA A 94 -5.11 -10.49 -9.32
C ALA A 94 -5.36 -9.31 -8.37
N ASN A 95 -5.77 -9.61 -7.14
CA ASN A 95 -6.08 -8.60 -6.12
C ASN A 95 -5.39 -8.87 -4.78
N ARG A 96 -4.62 -9.97 -4.69
CA ARG A 96 -4.04 -10.46 -3.44
C ARG A 96 -2.53 -10.66 -3.57
N PHE A 97 -1.81 -10.22 -2.55
CA PHE A 97 -0.39 -10.49 -2.40
C PHE A 97 -0.16 -11.84 -1.69
N TYR A 98 0.92 -12.51 -2.08
CA TYR A 98 1.38 -13.75 -1.50
C TYR A 98 2.86 -13.64 -1.14
N ASP A 99 3.21 -14.10 0.05
CA ASP A 99 4.61 -14.22 0.46
C ASP A 99 5.30 -15.33 -0.33
N CYS A 100 6.54 -15.08 -0.74
CA CYS A 100 7.42 -16.12 -1.23
C CYS A 100 7.67 -17.14 -0.10
N PRO A 101 7.36 -18.42 -0.30
CA PRO A 101 7.47 -19.44 0.74
C PRO A 101 8.92 -19.83 1.05
N LYS A 102 9.89 -19.38 0.23
CA LYS A 102 11.30 -19.70 0.40
C LYS A 102 11.90 -18.80 1.47
N VAL A 103 12.29 -19.37 2.60
CA VAL A 103 13.03 -18.66 3.65
C VAL A 103 14.47 -18.40 3.18
N PRO A 104 15.05 -17.20 3.40
CA PRO A 104 14.52 -16.06 4.16
C PRO A 104 13.82 -14.99 3.30
N CYS A 105 13.38 -15.31 2.09
CA CYS A 105 12.94 -14.32 1.11
C CYS A 105 11.73 -13.49 1.60
N ASN A 106 10.60 -14.14 1.88
CA ASN A 106 9.34 -13.48 2.28
C ASN A 106 8.99 -12.24 1.42
N SER A 107 9.35 -12.26 0.12
CA SER A 107 8.96 -11.22 -0.82
C SER A 107 7.46 -11.29 -1.05
N LEU A 108 6.78 -10.15 -1.01
CA LEU A 108 5.35 -10.04 -1.32
C LEU A 108 5.21 -9.89 -2.84
N ASN A 109 4.40 -10.74 -3.45
CA ASN A 109 4.18 -10.75 -4.90
C ASN A 109 2.68 -10.72 -5.19
N LEU A 110 2.24 -9.85 -6.09
CA LEU A 110 0.85 -9.80 -6.54
C LEU A 110 0.60 -10.94 -7.54
N LEU A 111 -0.10 -11.98 -7.11
CA LEU A 111 -0.28 -13.21 -7.89
C LEU A 111 -1.74 -13.63 -7.93
N CYS A 112 -2.13 -14.33 -9.00
CA CYS A 112 -3.35 -15.13 -8.97
C CYS A 112 -3.10 -16.43 -8.19
N THR A 113 -4.17 -17.07 -7.71
CA THR A 113 -4.10 -18.28 -6.88
C THR A 113 -3.25 -19.38 -7.51
N LYS A 114 -3.40 -19.63 -8.81
CA LYS A 114 -2.62 -20.65 -9.54
C LYS A 114 -1.12 -20.37 -9.52
N CYS A 115 -0.72 -19.12 -9.73
CA CYS A 115 0.70 -18.74 -9.71
C CYS A 115 1.27 -18.76 -8.29
N ALA A 116 0.47 -18.39 -7.29
CA ALA A 116 0.86 -18.46 -5.89
C ALA A 116 1.09 -19.91 -5.42
N GLU A 117 0.22 -20.85 -5.81
CA GLU A 117 0.38 -22.28 -5.51
C GLU A 117 1.64 -22.86 -6.17
N ALA A 118 1.87 -22.54 -7.45
CA ALA A 118 3.03 -23.00 -8.21
C ALA A 118 4.36 -22.47 -7.65
N MET A 119 4.35 -21.32 -6.96
CA MET A 119 5.55 -20.70 -6.40
C MET A 119 6.25 -21.59 -5.35
N ASN A 120 5.54 -22.56 -4.76
CA ASN A 120 6.14 -23.53 -3.82
C ASN A 120 7.22 -24.40 -4.47
N ASP A 121 7.07 -24.74 -5.75
CA ASP A 121 7.98 -25.64 -6.45
C ASP A 121 9.08 -24.90 -7.22
N GLU A 122 8.98 -23.57 -7.29
CA GLU A 122 9.90 -22.74 -8.08
C GLU A 122 11.16 -22.34 -7.31
N ILE A 123 12.24 -22.15 -8.06
CA ILE A 123 13.46 -21.55 -7.55
C ILE A 123 13.19 -20.07 -7.31
N CYS A 124 13.42 -19.59 -6.08
CA CYS A 124 13.25 -18.18 -5.76
C CYS A 124 14.28 -17.33 -6.50
N THR A 125 13.82 -16.45 -7.37
CA THR A 125 14.63 -15.46 -8.10
C THR A 125 14.44 -14.04 -7.59
N HIS A 126 13.65 -13.82 -6.54
CA HIS A 126 13.44 -12.50 -5.97
C HIS A 126 14.75 -11.90 -5.46
N PRO A 127 14.94 -10.58 -5.59
CA PRO A 127 16.04 -9.91 -4.90
C PRO A 127 15.92 -10.19 -3.40
N GLN A 128 16.94 -10.82 -2.83
CA GLN A 128 16.97 -11.11 -1.39
C GLN A 128 16.73 -9.81 -0.64
N ARG A 129 15.72 -9.76 0.23
CA ARG A 129 15.50 -8.61 1.10
C ARG A 129 16.80 -8.41 1.87
N LYS A 130 17.49 -7.31 1.57
CA LYS A 130 18.55 -6.83 2.47
C LYS A 130 17.82 -6.43 3.72
N TYR A 131 17.78 -7.33 4.70
CA TYR A 131 17.62 -6.91 6.09
C TYR A 131 18.82 -6.01 6.35
N SER A 132 18.70 -4.71 6.07
CA SER A 132 19.55 -3.72 6.71
C SER A 132 19.48 -4.04 8.19
N ASN A 133 20.62 -4.13 8.88
CA ASN A 133 20.74 -4.40 10.30
C ASN A 133 19.75 -3.55 11.14
N ALA A 134 18.49 -3.96 11.15
CA ALA A 134 17.50 -3.53 12.09
C ALA A 134 17.89 -4.36 13.29
N GLU A 135 18.69 -3.75 14.17
CA GLU A 135 18.78 -4.19 15.54
C GLU A 135 17.38 -4.62 15.95
N LEU A 136 17.26 -5.88 16.36
CA LEU A 136 16.06 -6.44 16.94
C LEU A 136 15.79 -5.64 18.22
N ILE A 137 15.10 -4.52 18.09
CA ILE A 137 14.53 -3.81 19.23
C ILE A 137 13.28 -4.60 19.57
N GLY A 138 13.42 -5.50 20.55
CA GLY A 138 12.29 -6.06 21.29
C GLY A 138 11.61 -5.04 22.16
#